data_AF-R6LN31-F1
#
_entry.id   AF-R6LN31-F1
#
_cell.length_a   1.000
_cell.length_b   1.000
_cell.length_c   1.000
_cell.angle_alpha   90.00
_cell.angle_beta   90.00
_cell.angle_gamma   90.00
#
_symmetry.space_group_name_H-M   'P 1'
#
loop_
_entity.id
_entity.type
_entity.pdbx_description
1 polymer ?
#
loop_
_entity_poly.entity_id
_entity_poly.type
_entity_poly.pdbx_seq_one_letter_code
_entity_poly.pdbx_strand_id
1 'polypeptide(L)' 'MEISVRYVRDHVEVYSPRGEFLFSADNLAEAYALLED' A
#
# COMPACT_ATOMS: atom_id res chain seq x y z
N MET A 1 7.41 3.85 10.31
CA MET A 1 6.06 3.28 10.38
C MET A 1 6.11 1.97 9.61
N GLU A 2 5.85 0.83 10.24
CA GLU A 2 5.92 -0.47 9.53
C GLU A 2 4.59 -0.72 8.84
N ILE A 3 4.59 -0.67 7.51
CA ILE A 3 3.43 -0.89 6.65
C ILE A 3 3.68 -2.15 5.82
N SER A 4 2.62 -2.87 5.48
CA SER A 4 2.71 -4.05 4.62
C SER A 4 2.14 -3.74 3.25
N VAL A 5 2.87 -4.09 2.20
CA VAL A 5 2.41 -3.95 0.81
C VAL A 5 2.20 -5.35 0.21
N ARG A 6 1.07 -5.54 -0.46
CA ARG A 6 0.71 -6.81 -1.13
C ARG A 6 0.43 -6.57 -2.60
N TYR A 7 0.97 -7.43 -3.46
CA TYR A 7 0.64 -7.46 -4.88
C TYR A 7 -0.64 -8.27 -5.10
N VAL A 8 -1.65 -7.63 -5.66
CA VAL A 8 -2.95 -8.24 -5.93
C VAL A 8 -3.28 -8.01 -7.39
N ARG A 9 -3.11 -9.07 -8.20
CA ARG A 9 -3.28 -9.00 -9.66
C ARG A 9 -2.39 -7.91 -10.28
N ASP A 10 -3.01 -6.81 -10.74
CA ASP A 10 -2.37 -5.71 -11.45
C ASP A 10 -2.15 -4.47 -10.57
N HIS A 11 -2.51 -4.51 -9.29
CA HIS A 11 -2.37 -3.39 -8.35
C HIS A 11 -1.66 -3.81 -7.06
N VAL A 12 -1.34 -2.81 -6.23
CA VAL A 12 -0.78 -3.01 -4.88
C VAL A 12 -1.76 -2.53 -3.81
N GLU A 13 -1.80 -3.24 -2.69
CA GLU A 13 -2.61 -2.90 -1.52
C GLU A 13 -1.70 -2.63 -0.32
N VAL A 14 -2.01 -1.57 0.42
CA VAL A 14 -1.24 -1.13 1.59
C VAL A 14 -2.05 -1.34 2.86
N TYR A 15 -1.40 -1.92 3.86
CA TYR A 15 -1.99 -2.30 5.13
C TYR A 15 -1.23 -1.68 6.31
N SER A 16 -1.98 -1.36 7.37
CA SER A 16 -1.42 -0.94 8.65
C SER A 16 -0.66 -2.10 9.32
N PRO A 17 0.21 -1.82 10.32
CA PRO A 17 0.86 -2.88 11.10
C PRO A 17 -0.14 -3.81 11.82
N ARG A 18 -1.39 -3.38 11.98
CA ARG A 18 -2.48 -4.20 12.56
C ARG A 18 -3.19 -5.07 11.52
N GLY A 19 -2.76 -5.01 10.25
CA GLY A 19 -3.38 -5.71 9.13
C GLY A 19 -4.66 -5.05 8.61
N GLU A 20 -4.93 -3.80 8.97
CA GLU A 20 -6.08 -3.05 8.47
C GLU A 20 -5.77 -2.51 7.07
N PHE A 21 -6.71 -2.66 6.12
CA PHE A 21 -6.57 -2.08 4.79
C PHE A 21 -6.56 -0.55 4.89
N LEU A 22 -5.57 0.08 4.27
CA LEU A 22 -5.47 1.54 4.20
C LEU A 22 -5.95 2.04 2.84
N PHE A 23 -5.28 1.61 1.77
CA PHE A 23 -5.60 1.99 0.40
C PHE A 23 -4.95 1.04 -0.62
N SER A 24 -5.29 1.21 -1.90
CA SER A 24 -4.66 0.53 -3.04
C SER A 24 -4.10 1.54 -4.03
N ALA A 25 -3.08 1.16 -4.78
CA ALA A 25 -2.47 1.95 -5.84
C ALA A 25 -2.14 1.07 -7.05
N ASP A 26 -1.98 1.64 -8.24
CA ASP A 26 -1.72 0.85 -9.45
C ASP A 26 -0.33 0.22 -9.41
N ASN A 27 0.63 0.85 -8.73
CA ASN A 27 1.99 0.36 -8.59
C ASN A 27 2.64 0.83 -7.28
N LEU A 28 3.84 0.29 -7.00
CA LEU A 28 4.61 0.66 -5.81
C LEU A 28 4.95 2.16 -5.75
N ALA A 29 5.28 2.78 -6.88
CA ALA A 29 5.71 4.18 -6.89
C ALA A 29 4.56 5.10 -6.45
N GLU A 30 3.34 4.85 -6.95
CA GLU A 30 2.14 5.53 -6.47
C GLU A 30 1.85 5.24 -5.01
N ALA A 31 1.99 4.00 -4.56
CA ALA A 31 1.79 3.67 -3.15
C ALA A 31 2.73 4.44 -2.23
N TYR A 32 4.01 4.57 -2.61
CA TYR A 32 4.98 5.37 -1.84
C TYR A 32 4.68 6.87 -1.90
N ALA A 33 4.27 7.40 -3.06
CA ALA A 33 3.86 8.79 -3.17
C ALA A 33 2.68 9.12 -2.23
N LEU A 34 1.71 8.21 -2.10
CA LEU A 34 0.56 8.34 -1.18
C LEU A 34 0.92 8.19 0.30
N LEU A 35 2.10 7.65 0.63
CA LEU A 35 2.59 7.53 2.01
C LEU A 35 3.44 8.72 2.45
N GLU A 36 3.99 9.45 1.48
CA GLU A 36 4.81 10.65 1.71
C GLU A 36 3.97 11.93 1.79
N ASP A 37 2.70 11.89 1.36
CA ASP A 37 1.68 12.95 1.51
C ASP A 37 0.95 12.87 2.85
#